data_AF-A0AAD4FFH6-F1
#
_entry.id   AF-A0AAD4FFH6-F1
#
_cell.length_a   1.000
_cell.length_b   1.000
_cell.length_c   1.000
_cell.angle_alpha   90.00
_cell.angle_beta   90.00
_cell.angle_gamma   90.00
#
_symmetry.space_group_name_H-M   'P 1'
#
loop_
_entity.id
_entity.type
_entity.pdbx_description
1 polymer ?
#
loop_
_entity_poly.entity_id
_entity_poly.type
_entity_poly.pdbx_seq_one_letter_code
_entity_poly.pdbx_strand_id
1 'polypeptide(L)'
;MSTRNVRELLGLSEQQWPIFLRVSLEVCKDFTRAKLKDLTPGEKEYLIQKIRESVQEEGLPALDDGGIEWRLSKVLPELRFYQRFADQYEAWEKLAGTTFPNRVLREAHDVNLSKIRAKGFRYWTQIPEKIRIGVAKEANRRLVASGLPTMDEEALLYRLRKHVNHWIRDGRESEVRQEPSKTEHD
;
A
#
# COMPACT_ATOMS: atom_id res chain seq x y z
N MET A 1 -12.78 -18.20 0.32
CA MET A 1 -11.77 -18.61 1.32
C MET A 1 -11.17 -17.39 2.00
N SER A 2 -11.07 -17.39 3.33
CA SER A 2 -10.40 -16.33 4.11
C SER A 2 -8.87 -16.55 4.10
N THR A 3 -8.09 -15.49 4.36
CA THR A 3 -6.62 -15.53 4.41
C THR A 3 -6.08 -16.54 5.43
N ARG A 4 -6.78 -16.68 6.57
CA ARG A 4 -6.39 -17.61 7.64
C ARG A 4 -6.51 -19.08 7.21
N ASN A 5 -7.60 -19.41 6.51
CA ASN A 5 -7.83 -20.77 6.02
C ASN A 5 -6.78 -21.19 4.99
N VAL A 6 -6.28 -20.28 4.15
CA VAL A 6 -5.28 -20.62 3.12
C VAL A 6 -3.88 -20.76 3.69
N ARG A 7 -3.52 -19.96 4.70
CA ARG A 7 -2.24 -20.14 5.40
C ARG A 7 -2.14 -21.50 6.09
N GLU A 8 -3.23 -21.89 6.77
CA GLU A 8 -3.34 -23.21 7.41
C GLU A 8 -3.32 -24.35 6.37
N LEU A 9 -4.02 -24.19 5.24
CA LEU A 9 -3.98 -25.15 4.12
C LEU A 9 -2.58 -25.30 3.49
N LEU A 10 -1.82 -24.21 3.42
CA LEU A 10 -0.46 -24.20 2.88
C LEU A 10 0.59 -24.67 3.91
N GLY A 11 0.20 -25.01 5.14
CA GLY A 11 1.12 -25.45 6.19
C GLY A 11 2.14 -24.39 6.60
N LEU A 12 1.86 -23.10 6.36
CA LEU A 12 2.79 -22.01 6.63
C LEU A 12 2.62 -21.48 8.05
N SER A 13 3.72 -21.40 8.79
CA SER A 13 3.76 -20.72 10.09
C SER A 13 3.51 -19.20 9.95
N GLU A 14 3.23 -18.53 11.07
CA GLU A 14 3.09 -17.07 11.12
C GLU A 14 4.36 -16.34 10.62
N GLN A 15 5.54 -16.92 10.82
CA GLN A 15 6.82 -16.34 10.40
C GLN A 15 7.09 -16.56 8.91
N GLN A 16 6.66 -17.68 8.35
CA GLN A 16 6.83 -17.99 6.93
C GLN A 16 5.82 -17.28 6.03
N TRP A 17 4.63 -16.97 6.56
CA TRP A 17 3.57 -16.34 5.78
C TRP A 17 3.98 -14.99 5.14
N PRO A 18 4.61 -14.04 5.86
CA PRO A 18 5.13 -12.83 5.26
C PRO A 18 6.17 -13.08 4.14
N ILE A 19 6.99 -14.13 4.26
CA ILE A 19 7.99 -14.47 3.26
C ILE A 19 7.29 -14.93 1.97
N PHE A 20 6.31 -15.82 2.07
CA PHE A 20 5.49 -16.25 0.94
C PHE A 20 4.78 -15.06 0.26
N LEU A 21 4.20 -14.15 1.05
CA LEU A 21 3.55 -12.96 0.51
C LEU A 21 4.52 -12.04 -0.25
N ARG A 22 5.75 -11.89 0.27
CA ARG A 22 6.82 -11.11 -0.36
C ARG A 22 7.30 -11.75 -1.66
N VAL A 23 7.63 -13.05 -1.64
CA VAL A 23 8.09 -13.79 -2.83
C VAL A 23 7.05 -13.74 -3.94
N SER A 24 5.79 -14.06 -3.62
CA SER A 24 4.73 -14.02 -4.62
C SER A 24 4.47 -12.63 -5.19
N LEU A 25 4.63 -11.57 -4.40
CA LEU A 25 4.57 -10.20 -4.88
C LEU A 25 5.71 -9.88 -5.84
N GLU A 26 6.94 -10.26 -5.49
CA GLU A 26 8.13 -10.01 -6.28
C GLU A 26 8.08 -10.72 -7.64
N VAL A 27 7.68 -12.00 -7.65
CA VAL A 27 7.52 -12.77 -8.90
C VAL A 27 6.45 -12.16 -9.80
N CYS A 28 5.37 -11.61 -9.23
CA CYS A 28 4.27 -11.05 -10.01
C CYS A 28 4.48 -9.59 -10.45
N LYS A 29 5.59 -8.94 -10.07
CA LYS A 29 5.76 -7.49 -10.25
C LYS A 29 5.73 -7.03 -11.70
N ASP A 30 6.11 -7.89 -12.65
CA ASP A 30 6.09 -7.56 -14.07
C ASP A 30 4.69 -7.73 -14.70
N PHE A 31 3.75 -8.32 -13.96
CA PHE A 31 2.37 -8.55 -14.36
C PHE A 31 1.41 -7.51 -13.76
N THR A 32 1.88 -6.30 -13.45
CA THR A 32 1.09 -5.29 -12.73
C THR A 32 -0.20 -4.87 -13.42
N ARG A 33 -0.30 -5.02 -14.74
CA ARG A 33 -1.52 -4.69 -15.51
C ARG A 33 -2.41 -5.90 -15.81
N ALA A 34 -1.92 -7.13 -15.58
CA ALA A 34 -2.58 -8.34 -16.05
C ALA A 34 -3.78 -8.75 -15.17
N LYS A 35 -4.83 -9.29 -15.80
CA LYS A 35 -5.88 -10.03 -15.08
C LYS A 35 -5.56 -11.51 -15.13
N LEU A 36 -5.84 -12.22 -14.04
CA LEU A 36 -5.61 -13.67 -13.95
C LEU A 36 -6.28 -14.45 -15.10
N LYS A 37 -7.46 -13.99 -15.55
CA LYS A 37 -8.19 -14.59 -16.68
C LYS A 37 -7.57 -14.29 -18.06
N ASP A 38 -6.77 -13.23 -18.14
CA ASP A 38 -6.14 -12.78 -19.38
C ASP A 38 -4.73 -13.40 -19.53
N LEU A 39 -4.21 -14.06 -18.49
CA LEU A 39 -2.97 -14.83 -18.56
C LEU A 39 -3.18 -16.10 -19.38
N THR A 40 -2.26 -16.35 -20.31
CA THR A 40 -2.15 -17.61 -21.04
C THR A 40 -1.83 -18.77 -20.09
N PRO A 41 -2.11 -20.02 -20.48
CA PRO A 41 -1.70 -21.19 -19.69
C PRO A 41 -0.20 -21.21 -19.39
N GLY A 42 0.65 -20.86 -20.36
CA GLY A 42 2.09 -20.81 -20.19
C GLY A 42 2.56 -19.73 -19.19
N GLU A 43 1.94 -18.55 -19.19
CA GLU A 43 2.25 -17.51 -18.20
C GLU A 43 1.84 -17.93 -16.78
N LYS A 44 0.70 -18.62 -16.64
CA LYS A 44 0.26 -19.15 -15.34
C LYS A 44 1.23 -20.19 -14.81
N GLU A 45 1.61 -21.15 -15.66
CA GLU A 45 2.57 -22.19 -15.32
C GLU A 45 3.93 -21.59 -14.95
N TYR A 46 4.39 -20.61 -15.73
CA TYR A 46 5.61 -19.84 -15.42
C TYR A 46 5.54 -19.18 -14.03
N LEU A 47 4.45 -18.46 -13.72
CA LEU A 47 4.28 -17.80 -12.42
C LEU A 47 4.21 -18.80 -11.26
N ILE A 48 3.47 -19.89 -11.43
CA ILE A 48 3.35 -20.95 -10.41
C ILE A 48 4.74 -21.54 -10.14
N GLN A 49 5.44 -21.94 -11.20
CA GLN A 49 6.76 -22.54 -11.10
C GLN A 49 7.77 -21.58 -10.47
N LYS A 50 7.78 -20.31 -10.87
CA LYS A 50 8.68 -19.30 -10.29
C LYS A 50 8.40 -19.02 -8.83
N ILE A 51 7.13 -18.96 -8.42
CA ILE A 51 6.80 -18.85 -6.99
C ILE A 51 7.28 -20.09 -6.24
N ARG A 52 7.09 -21.29 -6.80
CA ARG A 52 7.51 -22.54 -6.16
C ARG A 52 9.03 -22.59 -5.95
N GLU A 53 9.80 -22.23 -6.97
CA GLU A 53 11.26 -22.13 -6.93
C GLU A 53 11.71 -21.11 -5.88
N SER A 54 11.24 -19.87 -5.94
CA SER A 54 11.69 -18.81 -5.02
C SER A 54 11.27 -19.04 -3.57
N VAL A 55 10.16 -19.75 -3.33
CA VAL A 55 9.75 -20.16 -1.98
C VAL A 55 10.72 -21.20 -1.42
N GLN A 56 11.14 -22.17 -2.22
CA GLN A 56 12.15 -23.16 -1.81
C GLN A 56 13.52 -22.52 -1.55
N GLU A 57 13.94 -21.58 -2.39
CA GLU A 57 15.17 -20.79 -2.21
C GLU A 57 15.18 -20.02 -0.88
N GLU A 58 14.01 -19.55 -0.44
CA GLU A 58 13.82 -18.85 0.84
C GLU A 58 13.61 -19.81 2.03
N GLY A 59 13.76 -21.12 1.83
CA GLY A 59 13.70 -22.14 2.88
C GLY A 59 12.29 -22.45 3.38
N LEU A 60 11.25 -22.14 2.59
CA LEU A 60 9.87 -22.47 2.92
C LEU A 60 9.51 -23.90 2.47
N PRO A 61 8.51 -24.54 3.10
CA PRO A 61 8.04 -25.85 2.67
C PRO A 61 7.46 -25.80 1.25
N ALA A 62 7.45 -26.95 0.59
CA ALA A 62 6.80 -27.09 -0.71
C ALA A 62 5.31 -26.72 -0.61
N LEU A 63 4.86 -25.87 -1.53
CA LEU A 63 3.48 -25.37 -1.55
C LEU A 63 2.64 -26.13 -2.58
N ASP A 64 1.37 -26.29 -2.24
CA ASP A 64 0.35 -26.80 -3.16
C ASP A 64 -0.07 -25.75 -4.20
N ASP A 65 -0.40 -26.22 -5.40
CA ASP A 65 -0.76 -25.38 -6.53
C ASP A 65 -2.04 -24.59 -6.29
N GLY A 66 -3.03 -25.19 -5.61
CA GLY A 66 -4.25 -24.49 -5.25
C GLY A 66 -3.98 -23.27 -4.37
N GLY A 67 -2.98 -23.34 -3.49
CA GLY A 67 -2.58 -22.19 -2.66
C GLY A 67 -1.81 -21.11 -3.43
N ILE A 68 -0.97 -21.50 -4.39
CA ILE A 68 -0.28 -20.55 -5.27
C ILE A 68 -1.29 -19.88 -6.22
N GLU A 69 -2.20 -20.63 -6.83
CA GLU A 69 -3.29 -20.10 -7.67
C GLU A 69 -4.19 -19.14 -6.89
N TRP A 70 -4.56 -19.52 -5.66
CA TRP A 70 -5.27 -18.60 -4.78
C TRP A 70 -4.47 -17.32 -4.59
N ARG A 71 -3.15 -17.40 -4.37
CA ARG A 71 -2.32 -16.21 -4.19
C ARG A 71 -2.26 -15.35 -5.45
N LEU A 72 -2.14 -15.95 -6.63
CA LEU A 72 -2.24 -15.24 -7.92
C LEU A 72 -3.57 -14.48 -8.04
N SER A 73 -4.67 -15.09 -7.59
CA SER A 73 -5.99 -14.44 -7.55
C SER A 73 -6.08 -13.22 -6.62
N LYS A 74 -5.15 -13.06 -5.69
CA LYS A 74 -5.08 -11.92 -4.76
C LYS A 74 -4.04 -10.88 -5.16
N VAL A 75 -2.85 -11.32 -5.53
CA VAL A 75 -1.72 -10.44 -5.82
C VAL A 75 -1.90 -9.67 -7.13
N LEU A 76 -2.43 -10.30 -8.18
CA LEU A 76 -2.60 -9.61 -9.47
C LEU A 76 -3.64 -8.47 -9.38
N PRO A 77 -4.83 -8.64 -8.76
CA PRO A 77 -5.72 -7.51 -8.51
C PRO A 77 -5.09 -6.40 -7.66
N GLU A 78 -4.30 -6.77 -6.64
CA GLU A 78 -3.60 -5.80 -5.80
C GLU A 78 -2.58 -4.98 -6.61
N LEU A 79 -1.76 -5.62 -7.44
CA LEU A 79 -0.81 -4.95 -8.31
C LEU A 79 -1.49 -4.05 -9.34
N ARG A 80 -2.60 -4.49 -9.95
CA ARG A 80 -3.41 -3.65 -10.85
C ARG A 80 -3.96 -2.42 -10.15
N PHE A 81 -4.42 -2.58 -8.92
CA PHE A 81 -4.89 -1.45 -8.12
C PHE A 81 -3.76 -0.43 -7.94
N TYR A 82 -2.55 -0.87 -7.58
CA TYR A 82 -1.40 0.03 -7.45
C TYR A 82 -0.98 0.68 -8.78
N GLN A 83 -0.95 -0.09 -9.87
CA GLN A 83 -0.57 0.41 -11.20
C GLN A 83 -1.57 1.44 -11.71
N ARG A 84 -2.87 1.26 -11.51
CA ARG A 84 -3.90 2.22 -11.91
C ARG A 84 -3.62 3.61 -11.32
N PHE A 85 -3.25 3.68 -10.05
CA PHE A 85 -2.91 4.97 -9.44
C PHE A 85 -1.59 5.53 -9.96
N ALA A 86 -0.57 4.69 -10.16
CA ALA A 86 0.68 5.13 -10.77
C ALA A 86 0.44 5.76 -12.15
N ASP A 87 -0.40 5.12 -12.98
CA ASP A 87 -0.79 5.64 -14.29
C ASP A 87 -1.55 6.97 -14.20
N GLN A 88 -2.47 7.10 -13.23
CA GLN A 88 -3.19 8.37 -12.99
C GLN A 88 -2.24 9.50 -12.58
N TYR A 89 -1.21 9.20 -11.79
CA TYR A 89 -0.17 10.17 -11.44
C TYR A 89 0.67 10.57 -12.65
N GLU A 90 1.15 9.59 -13.41
CA GLU A 90 1.94 9.86 -14.62
C GLU A 90 1.15 10.67 -15.65
N ALA A 91 -0.14 10.33 -15.86
CA ALA A 91 -1.02 11.07 -16.74
C ALA A 91 -1.22 12.51 -16.27
N TRP A 92 -1.37 12.73 -14.95
CA TRP A 92 -1.47 14.06 -14.39
C TRP A 92 -0.17 14.85 -14.55
N GLU A 93 1.00 14.24 -14.32
CA GLU A 93 2.30 14.92 -14.46
C GLU A 93 2.57 15.33 -15.91
N LYS A 94 2.18 14.49 -16.87
CA LYS A 94 2.19 14.83 -18.30
C LYS A 94 1.28 16.01 -18.61
N LEU A 95 0.06 16.03 -18.07
CA LEU A 95 -0.89 17.14 -18.26
C LEU A 95 -0.40 18.43 -17.62
N ALA A 96 0.16 18.36 -16.42
CA ALA A 96 0.64 19.51 -15.66
C ALA A 96 2.00 20.04 -16.15
N GLY A 97 2.73 19.25 -16.95
CA GLY A 97 4.09 19.56 -17.39
C GLY A 97 5.11 19.59 -16.24
N THR A 98 4.80 18.94 -15.11
CA THR A 98 5.64 18.96 -13.91
C THR A 98 5.37 17.75 -13.01
N THR A 99 6.30 17.47 -12.10
CA THR A 99 6.14 16.45 -11.07
C THR A 99 5.13 16.87 -10.00
N PHE A 100 4.41 15.91 -9.43
CA PHE A 100 3.41 16.20 -8.40
C PHE A 100 4.02 16.89 -7.17
N PRO A 101 3.54 18.09 -6.76
CA PRO A 101 4.15 18.85 -5.67
C PRO A 101 3.74 18.28 -4.31
N ASN A 102 4.56 17.38 -3.75
CA ASN A 102 4.29 16.72 -2.46
C ASN A 102 4.03 17.70 -1.29
N ARG A 103 4.51 18.95 -1.36
CA ARG A 103 4.19 20.00 -0.37
C ARG A 103 2.69 20.23 -0.21
N VAL A 104 1.92 20.08 -1.28
CA VAL A 104 0.46 20.26 -1.28
C VAL A 104 -0.23 19.25 -0.37
N LEU A 105 0.27 18.01 -0.31
CA LEU A 105 -0.27 16.98 0.58
C LEU A 105 -0.02 17.33 2.04
N ARG A 106 1.19 17.80 2.37
CA ARG A 106 1.57 18.22 3.71
C ARG A 106 0.71 19.39 4.18
N GLU A 107 0.58 20.41 3.35
CA GLU A 107 -0.20 21.60 3.70
C GLU A 107 -1.71 21.29 3.85
N ALA A 108 -2.25 20.43 2.98
CA ALA A 108 -3.64 19.99 3.08
C ALA A 108 -3.89 19.15 4.35
N HIS A 109 -2.94 18.29 4.67
CA HIS A 109 -2.87 17.55 5.92
C HIS A 109 -2.86 18.50 7.12
N ASP A 110 -1.97 19.49 7.15
CA ASP A 110 -1.81 20.40 8.28
C ASP A 110 -3.08 21.21 8.56
N VAL A 111 -3.81 21.62 7.52
CA VAL A 111 -5.08 22.36 7.71
C VAL A 111 -6.19 21.49 8.30
N ASN A 112 -6.29 20.22 7.86
CA ASN A 112 -7.43 19.36 8.15
C ASN A 112 -7.20 18.44 9.35
N LEU A 113 -5.95 18.00 9.59
CA LEU A 113 -5.61 17.04 10.64
C LEU A 113 -4.95 17.70 11.85
N SER A 114 -4.37 18.90 11.77
CA SER A 114 -3.81 19.57 12.96
C SER A 114 -4.85 19.78 14.07
N LYS A 115 -6.12 19.97 13.69
CA LYS A 115 -7.26 20.13 14.60
C LYS A 115 -7.66 18.83 15.29
N ILE A 116 -7.28 17.70 14.70
CA ILE A 116 -7.53 16.36 15.20
C ILE A 116 -6.17 15.87 15.69
N ARG A 117 -5.67 16.45 16.79
CA ARG A 117 -4.44 15.98 17.46
C ARG A 117 -4.46 14.46 17.41
N ALA A 118 -3.50 13.85 16.72
CA ALA A 118 -3.51 12.43 16.36
C ALA A 118 -3.30 11.49 17.56
N LYS A 119 -3.93 11.79 18.70
CA LYS A 119 -4.01 10.91 19.85
C LYS A 119 -4.96 9.76 19.49
N GLY A 120 -4.38 8.66 19.05
CA GLY A 120 -5.06 7.36 18.96
C GLY A 120 -5.11 6.75 17.55
N PHE A 121 -4.94 7.52 16.49
CA PHE A 121 -4.90 6.94 15.15
C PHE A 121 -3.57 6.22 14.90
N ARG A 122 -3.69 4.99 14.41
CA ARG A 122 -2.60 4.13 13.97
C ARG A 122 -2.46 4.10 12.45
N TYR A 123 -3.56 4.34 11.74
CA TYR A 123 -3.62 4.25 10.28
C TYR A 123 -4.60 5.27 9.70
N TRP A 124 -4.33 5.72 8.46
CA TRP A 124 -5.20 6.60 7.67
C TRP A 124 -6.67 6.13 7.63
N THR A 125 -6.89 4.81 7.55
CA THR A 125 -8.24 4.22 7.49
C THR A 125 -9.08 4.44 8.74
N GLN A 126 -8.45 4.76 9.87
CA GLN A 126 -9.16 5.07 11.12
C GLN A 126 -9.63 6.53 11.19
N ILE A 127 -9.12 7.40 10.31
CA ILE A 127 -9.58 8.78 10.20
C ILE A 127 -10.97 8.76 9.55
N PRO A 128 -11.97 9.47 10.12
CA PRO A 128 -13.31 9.54 9.54
C PRO A 128 -13.28 9.95 8.06
N GLU A 129 -14.10 9.28 7.24
CA GLU A 129 -14.11 9.49 5.79
C GLU A 129 -14.35 10.95 5.40
N LYS A 130 -15.27 11.63 6.07
CA LYS A 130 -15.54 13.06 5.86
C LYS A 130 -14.27 13.92 5.98
N ILE A 131 -13.39 13.60 6.92
CA ILE A 131 -12.12 14.29 7.13
C ILE A 131 -11.14 13.92 6.02
N ARG A 132 -11.03 12.64 5.66
CA ARG A 132 -10.17 12.16 4.57
C ARG A 132 -10.50 12.86 3.24
N ILE A 133 -11.79 12.95 2.90
CA ILE A 133 -12.28 13.69 1.73
C ILE A 133 -11.96 15.19 1.85
N GLY A 134 -12.10 15.77 3.05
CA GLY A 134 -11.73 17.17 3.31
C GLY A 134 -10.25 17.47 3.00
N VAL A 135 -9.34 16.56 3.38
CA VAL A 135 -7.91 16.67 3.05
C VAL A 135 -7.68 16.62 1.53
N ALA A 136 -8.34 15.70 0.81
CA ALA A 136 -8.24 15.61 -0.65
C ALA A 136 -8.75 16.88 -1.35
N LYS A 137 -9.90 17.41 -0.92
CA LYS A 137 -10.45 18.65 -1.45
C LYS A 137 -9.52 19.84 -1.23
N GLU A 138 -8.93 19.96 -0.05
CA GLU A 138 -7.96 21.02 0.24
C GLU A 138 -6.69 20.89 -0.60
N ALA A 139 -6.19 19.67 -0.81
CA ALA A 139 -5.06 19.43 -1.71
C ALA A 139 -5.37 19.87 -3.16
N ASN A 140 -6.53 19.50 -3.70
CA ASN A 140 -6.96 19.97 -5.02
C ASN A 140 -7.13 21.49 -5.09
N ARG A 141 -7.68 22.13 -4.04
CA ARG A 141 -7.77 23.60 -3.95
C ARG A 141 -6.40 24.27 -4.06
N ARG A 142 -5.38 23.70 -3.43
CA ARG A 142 -3.99 24.19 -3.46
C ARG A 142 -3.29 23.95 -4.78
N LEU A 143 -3.56 22.84 -5.47
CA LEU A 143 -3.08 22.62 -6.84
C LEU A 143 -3.59 23.75 -7.75
N VAL A 144 -4.90 24.00 -7.73
CA VAL A 144 -5.52 25.08 -8.53
C VAL A 144 -4.96 26.45 -8.16
N ALA A 145 -4.82 26.75 -6.86
CA ALA A 145 -4.22 28.00 -6.40
C ALA A 145 -2.76 28.18 -6.86
N SER A 146 -2.07 27.09 -7.20
CA SER A 146 -0.71 27.09 -7.76
C SER A 146 -0.68 27.07 -9.29
N GLY A 147 -1.84 27.22 -9.96
CA GLY A 147 -1.95 27.15 -11.42
C GLY A 147 -1.84 25.74 -11.99
N LEU A 148 -2.01 24.71 -11.17
CA LEU A 148 -1.90 23.30 -11.58
C LEU A 148 -3.29 22.65 -11.73
N PRO A 149 -3.43 21.65 -12.62
CA PRO A 149 -4.70 20.95 -12.78
C PRO A 149 -5.06 20.16 -11.51
N THR A 150 -6.36 19.96 -11.28
CA THR A 150 -6.84 19.06 -10.23
C THR A 150 -6.45 17.61 -10.52
N MET A 151 -6.32 16.81 -9.48
CA MET A 151 -6.15 15.36 -9.57
C MET A 151 -7.47 14.65 -9.24
N ASP A 152 -7.66 13.49 -9.86
CA ASP A 152 -8.72 12.54 -9.49
C ASP A 152 -8.73 12.28 -7.97
N GLU A 153 -9.91 12.31 -7.36
CA GLU A 153 -10.03 12.22 -5.90
C GLU A 153 -9.55 10.85 -5.38
N GLU A 154 -9.82 9.77 -6.10
CA GLU A 154 -9.39 8.42 -5.71
C GLU A 154 -7.86 8.31 -5.71
N ALA A 155 -7.20 8.83 -6.75
CA ALA A 155 -5.74 8.89 -6.84
C ALA A 155 -5.13 9.72 -5.71
N LEU A 156 -5.72 10.88 -5.43
CA LEU A 156 -5.25 11.79 -4.40
C LEU A 156 -5.40 11.18 -3.00
N LEU A 157 -6.54 10.53 -2.71
CA LEU A 157 -6.78 9.81 -1.47
C LEU A 157 -5.79 8.64 -1.27
N TYR A 158 -5.42 7.94 -2.35
CA TYR A 158 -4.42 6.88 -2.29
C TYR A 158 -3.03 7.41 -1.92
N ARG A 159 -2.59 8.54 -2.48
CA ARG A 159 -1.28 9.12 -2.11
C ARG A 159 -1.31 9.79 -0.74
N LEU A 160 -2.42 10.42 -0.36
CA LEU A 160 -2.63 10.93 1.00
C LEU A 160 -2.55 9.80 2.03
N ARG A 161 -3.11 8.62 1.75
CA ARG A 161 -2.96 7.44 2.60
C ARG A 161 -1.49 7.13 2.86
N LYS A 162 -0.65 7.09 1.81
CA LYS A 162 0.79 6.82 1.96
C LYS A 162 1.49 7.91 2.77
N HIS A 163 1.23 9.17 2.42
CA HIS A 163 1.81 10.33 3.10
C HIS A 163 1.45 10.38 4.59
N VAL A 164 0.17 10.24 4.92
CA VAL A 164 -0.31 10.33 6.30
C VAL A 164 0.07 9.10 7.13
N ASN A 165 0.10 7.89 6.55
CA ASN A 165 0.61 6.73 7.28
C ASN A 165 2.09 6.89 7.66
N HIS A 166 2.90 7.50 6.79
CA HIS A 166 4.29 7.83 7.11
C HIS A 166 4.36 8.85 8.25
N TRP A 167 3.58 9.94 8.17
CA TRP A 167 3.48 10.94 9.23
C TRP A 167 3.03 10.36 10.58
N ILE A 168 2.00 9.49 10.61
CA ILE A 168 1.54 8.82 11.83
C ILE A 168 2.65 7.97 12.44
N ARG A 169 3.44 7.27 11.62
CA ARG A 169 4.55 6.44 12.08
C ARG A 169 5.67 7.31 12.67
N ASP A 170 6.08 8.35 11.97
CA ASP A 170 7.17 9.24 12.40
C ASP A 170 6.81 10.00 13.69
N GLY A 171 5.54 10.39 13.85
CA GLY A 171 5.02 10.99 15.08
C GLY A 171 5.14 10.06 16.29
N ARG A 172 4.89 8.75 16.11
CA ARG A 172 5.05 7.74 17.18
C ARG A 172 6.50 7.49 17.54
N GLU A 173 7.38 7.41 16.55
CA GLU A 173 8.82 7.23 16.80
C GLU A 173 9.38 8.41 17.60
N SER A 174 8.83 9.61 17.40
CA SER A 174 9.17 10.81 18.15
C SER A 174 8.63 10.78 19.60
N GLU A 175 7.41 10.27 19.82
CA GLU A 175 6.82 10.10 21.16
C GLU A 175 7.56 9.03 21.99
N VAL A 176 7.91 7.88 21.39
CA VAL A 176 8.64 6.80 22.08
C VAL A 176 10.06 7.22 22.47
N ARG A 177 10.72 8.06 21.67
CA ARG A 177 12.05 8.60 22.00
C ARG A 177 12.01 9.68 23.10
N GLN A 178 10.82 10.21 23.41
CA GLN A 178 10.62 11.24 24.42
C GLN A 178 10.09 10.69 25.75
N GLU A 179 9.86 9.38 25.89
CA GLU A 179 9.64 8.75 27.21
C GLU A 179 11.01 8.39 27.81
N PRO A 180 11.52 9.15 28.81
CA PRO A 180 12.68 8.69 29.55
C PRO A 180 12.24 7.51 30.41
N SER A 181 13.10 6.48 30.41
CA SER A 181 13.10 5.38 31.37
C SER A 181 12.78 5.92 32.76
N LYS A 182 11.58 5.60 33.27
CA LYS A 182 11.34 5.59 34.70
C LYS A 182 12.05 4.36 35.25
N THR A 183 13.37 4.39 35.28
CA THR A 183 14.12 3.55 36.19
C THR A 183 13.86 4.07 37.59
N GLU A 184 13.40 3.15 38.41
CA GLU A 184 13.16 3.28 39.85
C GLU A 184 14.37 3.96 40.52
N HIS A 185 14.09 4.94 41.37
CA HIS A 185 15.01 5.32 42.42
C HIS A 185 14.44 4.85 43.75
N ASP A 186 15.30 4.11 44.44
CA ASP A 186 15.19 3.51 45.76
C ASP A 186 14.58 4.43 46.84
#